data_AF-A0A7X0DNI3-F1
#
_entry.id   AF-A0A7X0DNI3-F1
#
_cell.length_a   1.000
_cell.length_b   1.000
_cell.length_c   1.000
_cell.angle_alpha   90.00
_cell.angle_beta   90.00
_cell.angle_gamma   90.00
#
_symmetry.space_group_name_H-M   'P 1'
#
loop_
_entity.id
_entity.type
_entity.pdbx_description
1 polymer ?
#
loop_
_entity_poly.entity_id
_entity_poly.type
_entity_poly.pdbx_seq_one_letter_code
_entity_poly.pdbx_strand_id
1 'polypeptide(L)'
;MTDLTLEFTAVLWASAGPGAWYFLTLPADSAAQIRFFRQRHPGFGTLRVTATLGGSRWATSLFPDKASGSFFLPVKADVRRREGLHPGIEATVSLTLSL
;
A
#
# COMPACT_ATOMS: atom_id res chain seq x y z
N MET A 1 15.80 15.33 3.88
CA MET A 1 14.80 14.25 3.99
C MET A 1 13.66 14.62 3.08
N THR A 2 13.51 13.88 1.97
CA THR A 2 12.41 14.14 1.03
C THR A 2 11.38 13.06 1.27
N ASP A 3 10.21 13.46 1.76
CA ASP A 3 9.09 12.55 1.96
C ASP A 3 8.01 12.79 0.90
N LEU A 4 7.43 11.72 0.37
CA LEU A 4 6.20 11.77 -0.41
C LEU A 4 5.06 11.23 0.46
N THR A 5 4.05 12.06 0.71
CA THR A 5 2.79 11.61 1.32
C THR A 5 1.67 11.73 0.31
N LEU A 6 0.88 10.67 0.18
CA LEU A 6 -0.29 10.61 -0.68
C LEU A 6 -1.42 9.88 0.02
N GLU A 7 -2.65 10.13 -0.42
CA GLU A 7 -3.84 9.46 0.07
C GLU A 7 -4.56 8.77 -1.08
N PHE A 8 -5.10 7.59 -0.83
CA PHE A 8 -5.88 6.86 -1.81
C PHE A 8 -6.93 5.99 -1.17
N THR A 9 -7.98 5.66 -1.93
CA THR A 9 -8.98 4.66 -1.57
C THR A 9 -8.83 3.44 -2.47
N ALA A 10 -8.92 2.25 -1.89
CA ALA A 10 -8.88 1.00 -2.64
C ALA A 10 -9.70 -0.09 -1.93
N VAL A 11 -10.12 -1.10 -2.70
CA VAL A 11 -10.84 -2.26 -2.16
C VAL A 11 -9.84 -3.29 -1.62
N LEU A 12 -10.04 -3.72 -0.38
CA LEU A 12 -9.25 -4.79 0.22
C LEU A 12 -9.57 -6.12 -0.47
N TRP A 13 -8.55 -6.86 -0.86
CA TRP A 13 -8.71 -8.21 -1.41
C TRP A 13 -7.77 -9.21 -0.74
N ALA A 14 -8.09 -10.50 -0.84
CA ALA A 14 -7.29 -11.59 -0.28
C ALA A 14 -6.74 -12.49 -1.39
N SER A 15 -5.51 -12.97 -1.23
CA SER A 15 -4.94 -13.99 -2.11
C SER A 15 -5.65 -15.33 -1.93
N ALA A 16 -5.55 -16.22 -2.93
CA ALA A 16 -6.11 -17.56 -2.82
C ALA A 16 -5.35 -18.44 -1.81
N GLY A 17 -6.06 -19.37 -1.16
CA GLY A 17 -5.50 -20.46 -0.35
C GLY A 17 -5.43 -20.20 1.17
N PRO A 18 -5.13 -21.25 1.96
CA PRO A 18 -4.90 -21.14 3.41
C PRO A 18 -3.74 -20.17 3.70
N GLY A 19 -3.89 -19.33 4.73
CA GLY A 19 -2.89 -18.32 5.06
C GLY A 19 -2.84 -17.14 4.07
N ALA A 20 -3.98 -16.84 3.44
CA ALA A 20 -4.12 -15.75 2.48
C ALA A 20 -3.50 -14.44 2.97
N TRP A 21 -2.79 -13.77 2.07
CA TRP A 21 -2.37 -12.39 2.23
C TRP A 21 -3.49 -11.44 1.86
N TYR A 22 -3.47 -10.24 2.43
CA TYR A 22 -4.49 -9.23 2.22
C TYR A 22 -3.84 -7.95 1.72
N PHE A 23 -4.35 -7.40 0.64
CA PHE A 23 -3.73 -6.30 -0.07
C PHE A 23 -4.73 -5.23 -0.48
N LEU A 24 -4.21 -4.02 -0.61
CA LEU A 24 -4.81 -2.94 -1.36
C LEU A 24 -3.96 -2.71 -2.61
N THR A 25 -4.58 -2.68 -3.77
CA THR A 25 -3.91 -2.27 -5.01
C THR A 25 -4.03 -0.76 -5.14
N LEU A 26 -2.90 -0.06 -5.28
CA LEU A 26 -2.93 1.39 -5.41
C LEU A 26 -3.68 1.81 -6.70
N PRO A 27 -4.50 2.87 -6.66
CA PRO A 27 -5.03 3.50 -7.86
C PRO A 27 -3.91 3.99 -8.78
N ALA A 28 -4.21 4.09 -10.08
CA ALA A 28 -3.23 4.43 -11.11
C ALA A 28 -2.50 5.74 -10.82
N ASP A 29 -3.22 6.77 -10.36
CA ASP A 29 -2.65 8.09 -10.07
C ASP A 29 -1.64 8.04 -8.92
N SER A 30 -1.98 7.33 -7.84
CA SER A 30 -1.06 7.13 -6.70
C SER A 30 0.17 6.33 -7.12
N ALA A 31 0.00 5.29 -7.95
CA ALA A 31 1.13 4.53 -8.48
C ALA A 31 2.02 5.38 -9.40
N ALA A 32 1.44 6.27 -10.21
CA ALA A 32 2.17 7.20 -11.06
C ALA A 32 3.00 8.22 -10.24
N GLN A 33 2.41 8.78 -9.18
CA GLN A 33 3.12 9.68 -8.26
C GLN A 33 4.34 8.98 -7.62
N ILE A 34 4.17 7.74 -7.14
CA ILE A 34 5.27 6.95 -6.56
C ILE A 34 6.37 6.69 -7.60
N ARG A 35 6.02 6.37 -8.85
CA ARG A 35 7.01 6.16 -9.93
C ARG A 35 7.81 7.41 -10.21
N PHE A 36 7.12 8.55 -10.36
CA PHE A 36 7.77 9.82 -10.60
C PHE A 36 8.72 10.20 -9.45
N PHE A 37 8.30 9.98 -8.21
CA PHE A 37 9.14 10.18 -7.04
C PHE A 37 10.35 9.22 -7.03
N ARG A 38 10.15 7.95 -7.39
CA ARG A 38 11.24 6.95 -7.48
C ARG A 38 12.22 7.19 -8.61
N GLN A 39 11.82 7.79 -9.73
CA GLN A 39 12.76 8.15 -10.81
C GLN A 39 13.86 9.10 -10.31
N ARG A 40 13.54 9.96 -9.34
CA ARG A 40 14.51 10.86 -8.69
C ARG A 40 15.43 10.16 -7.69
N HIS A 41 15.01 8.99 -7.21
CA HIS A 41 15.68 8.24 -6.15
C HIS A 41 15.66 6.74 -6.49
N PRO A 42 16.46 6.30 -7.48
CA PRO A 42 16.47 4.93 -7.94
C PRO A 42 16.92 3.98 -6.83
N GLY A 43 16.21 2.87 -6.68
CA GLY A 43 16.54 1.81 -5.73
C GLY A 43 16.03 0.47 -6.23
N PHE A 44 16.47 -0.62 -5.61
CA PHE A 44 16.10 -1.97 -6.00
C PHE A 44 14.89 -2.49 -5.20
N GLY A 45 14.05 -3.31 -5.84
CA GLY A 45 13.01 -4.09 -5.17
C GLY A 45 11.83 -3.29 -4.60
N THR A 46 11.42 -3.66 -3.38
CA THR A 46 10.23 -3.12 -2.70
C THR A 46 10.45 -1.72 -2.13
N LEU A 47 9.36 -0.96 -1.92
CA LEU A 47 9.44 0.41 -1.39
C LEU A 47 9.03 0.43 0.07
N ARG A 48 9.91 0.88 0.97
CA ARG A 48 9.57 1.09 2.38
C ARG A 48 8.61 2.25 2.52
N VAL A 49 7.53 2.02 3.24
CA VAL A 49 6.45 2.99 3.45
C VAL A 49 5.92 2.90 4.86
N THR A 50 5.33 3.98 5.32
CA THR A 50 4.46 3.99 6.49
C THR A 50 3.03 4.23 6.01
N ALA A 51 2.15 3.29 6.30
CA ALA A 51 0.73 3.41 5.98
C ALA A 51 -0.06 3.78 7.24
N THR A 52 -1.11 4.57 7.05
CA THR A 52 -2.08 4.94 8.07
C THR A 52 -3.48 4.71 7.52
N LEU A 53 -4.32 4.03 8.29
CA LEU A 53 -5.73 3.77 7.99
C LEU A 53 -6.48 3.81 9.31
N GLY A 54 -7.48 4.69 9.41
CA GLY A 54 -8.23 4.90 10.64
C GLY A 54 -7.30 5.21 11.82
N GLY A 55 -7.39 4.41 12.89
CA GLY A 55 -6.53 4.55 14.07
C GLY A 55 -5.19 3.81 13.96
N SER A 56 -4.98 3.04 12.90
CA SER A 56 -3.83 2.15 12.75
C SER A 56 -2.74 2.77 11.87
N ARG A 57 -1.50 2.73 12.36
CA ARG A 57 -0.30 3.14 11.62
C ARG A 57 0.74 2.03 11.63
N TRP A 58 1.28 1.68 10.47
CA TRP A 58 2.26 0.59 10.37
C TRP A 58 3.31 0.82 9.29
N ALA A 59 4.55 0.43 9.60
CA ALA A 59 5.61 0.32 8.60
C ALA A 59 5.47 -0.98 7.80
N THR A 60 5.65 -0.88 6.49
CA THR A 60 5.61 -2.01 5.56
C THR A 60 6.38 -1.73 4.27
N SER A 61 6.27 -2.63 3.30
CA SER A 61 6.80 -2.44 1.95
C SER A 61 5.68 -2.53 0.89
N LEU A 62 5.74 -1.67 -0.12
CA LEU A 62 4.97 -1.84 -1.35
C LEU A 62 5.66 -2.85 -2.28
N PHE A 63 4.87 -3.76 -2.83
CA PHE A 63 5.31 -4.71 -3.84
C PHE A 63 4.88 -4.23 -5.22
N PRO A 64 5.78 -4.08 -6.19
CA PRO A 64 5.40 -3.70 -7.54
C PRO A 64 4.59 -4.82 -8.21
N ASP A 65 3.44 -4.47 -8.77
CA ASP A 65 2.70 -5.33 -9.67
C ASP A 65 3.03 -4.97 -11.11
N LYS A 66 3.85 -5.81 -11.75
CA LYS A 66 4.28 -5.60 -13.13
C LYS A 66 3.14 -5.72 -14.14
N ALA A 67 2.11 -6.52 -13.83
CA ALA A 67 1.01 -6.77 -14.76
C ALA A 67 0.07 -5.56 -14.87
N SER A 68 -0.35 -5.00 -13.73
CA SER A 68 -1.20 -3.80 -13.72
C SER A 68 -0.41 -2.49 -13.86
N GLY A 69 0.91 -2.52 -13.67
CA GLY A 69 1.66 -1.30 -13.48
C GLY A 69 1.15 -0.56 -12.24
N SER A 70 0.96 -1.26 -11.12
CA SER A 70 0.62 -0.66 -9.83
C SER A 70 1.53 -1.20 -8.71
N PHE A 71 1.11 -1.01 -7.46
CA PHE A 71 1.74 -1.53 -6.25
C PHE A 71 0.69 -2.18 -5.37
N PHE A 72 1.07 -3.29 -4.73
CA PHE A 72 0.31 -3.90 -3.65
C PHE A 72 0.81 -3.39 -2.31
N LEU A 73 -0.12 -2.86 -1.52
CA LEU A 73 0.08 -2.54 -0.12
C LEU A 73 -0.46 -3.69 0.74
N PRO A 74 0.39 -4.47 1.43
CA PRO A 74 -0.08 -5.50 2.35
C PRO A 74 -0.70 -4.88 3.61
N VAL A 75 -1.85 -5.42 4.02
CA VAL A 75 -2.56 -5.03 5.24
C VAL A 75 -2.48 -6.14 6.27
N LYS A 76 -1.76 -5.86 7.36
CA LYS A 76 -1.47 -6.85 8.42
C LYS A 76 -2.73 -7.33 9.12
N ALA A 77 -2.71 -8.56 9.63
CA ALA A 77 -3.87 -9.18 10.28
C ALA A 77 -4.32 -8.45 11.55
N ASP A 78 -3.42 -7.84 12.30
CA ASP A 78 -3.74 -7.00 13.46
C ASP A 78 -4.41 -5.68 13.07
N VAL A 79 -3.90 -5.00 12.03
CA VAL A 79 -4.51 -3.79 11.45
C VAL A 79 -5.93 -4.09 10.96
N ARG A 80 -6.11 -5.15 10.17
CA ARG A 80 -7.44 -5.55 9.69
C ARG A 80 -8.42 -5.81 10.83
N ARG A 81 -7.98 -6.49 11.89
CA ARG A 81 -8.83 -6.75 13.06
C ARG A 81 -9.21 -5.48 13.81
N ARG A 82 -8.26 -4.55 13.99
CA ARG A 82 -8.51 -3.28 14.71
C ARG A 82 -9.45 -2.35 13.96
N GLU A 83 -9.29 -2.27 12.64
CA GLU A 83 -10.05 -1.35 11.78
C GLU A 83 -11.28 -2.03 11.14
N GLY A 84 -11.63 -3.26 11.56
CA GLY A 84 -12.81 -3.98 11.07
C GLY A 84 -12.76 -4.35 9.58
N LEU A 85 -11.57 -4.54 9.02
CA LEU A 85 -11.40 -4.73 7.59
C LEU A 85 -11.56 -6.19 7.14
N HIS A 86 -12.35 -6.40 6.09
CA HIS A 86 -12.52 -7.67 5.39
C HIS A 86 -12.50 -7.47 3.87
N PRO A 87 -12.22 -8.51 3.07
CA PRO A 87 -12.22 -8.38 1.61
C PRO A 87 -13.53 -7.83 1.08
N GLY A 88 -13.44 -7.02 0.02
CA GLY A 88 -14.58 -6.40 -0.66
C GLY A 88 -14.95 -5.00 -0.16
N ILE A 89 -14.37 -4.52 0.94
CA ILE A 89 -14.62 -3.15 1.43
C ILE A 89 -13.60 -2.18 0.89
N GLU A 90 -14.03 -0.93 0.69
CA GLU A 90 -13.16 0.19 0.43
C GLU A 90 -12.47 0.67 1.71
N ALA A 91 -11.22 1.08 1.56
CA ALA A 91 -10.38 1.60 2.63
C ALA A 91 -9.58 2.80 2.12
N THR A 92 -9.65 3.91 2.84
CA THR A 92 -8.82 5.09 2.60
C THR A 92 -7.53 4.99 3.40
N VAL A 93 -6.40 5.12 2.72
CA VAL A 93 -5.06 4.99 3.28
C VAL A 93 -4.25 6.23 2.98
N SER A 94 -3.65 6.82 4.01
CA SER A 94 -2.56 7.77 3.86
C SER A 94 -1.23 7.00 3.85
N LEU A 95 -0.41 7.23 2.84
CA LEU A 95 0.84 6.53 2.60
C LEU A 95 2.00 7.51 2.53
N THR A 96 2.99 7.31 3.39
CA THR A 96 4.22 8.11 3.41
C THR A 96 5.41 7.26 2.99
N LEU A 97 6.16 7.75 2.02
CA LEU A 97 7.41 7.20 1.55
C LEU A 97 8.54 8.14 1.97
N SER A 98 9.55 7.60 2.64
CA SER A 98 10.76 8.33 3.04
C SER A 98 11.96 7.71 2.34
N LEU A 99 12.81 8.55 1.75
CA LEU A 99 14.03 8.17 1.04
C LEU A 99 15.25 8.87 1.63
#